data_AF-Q69G41-F1
#
_entry.id   AF-Q69G41-F1
#
_cell.length_a   1.000
_cell.length_b   1.000
_cell.length_c   1.000
_cell.angle_alpha   90.00
_cell.angle_beta   90.00
_cell.angle_gamma   90.00
#
_symmetry.space_group_name_H-M   'P 1'
#
loop_
_entity.id
_entity.type
_entity.pdbx_description
1 polymer ?
#
loop_
_entity_poly.entity_id
_entity_poly.type
_entity_poly.pdbx_seq_one_letter_code
_entity_poly.pdbx_strand_id
1 'polypeptide(L)'
;MNAPPTFESFLLFEGEKKITITKDTKVPNAAIFTVNKEDHTLGNLLRAQLLKDPQVIFAGYKVPHPLEHKFVLRVQTTPDYSPQEAFTNAITDLISEVSLLEERFIGCSEREGRSGVMRKQSTSFLRQTSLNKHL
;
A
#
# COMPACT_ATOMS: atom_id res chain seq x y z
N MET A 1 30.62 17.21 4.03
CA MET A 1 30.10 16.34 2.94
C MET A 1 28.79 16.94 2.47
N ASN A 2 28.53 17.08 1.16
CA ASN A 2 27.31 17.75 0.64
C ASN A 2 26.12 16.77 0.46
N ALA A 3 26.06 15.74 1.30
CA ALA A 3 24.98 14.76 1.26
C ALA A 3 23.88 15.20 2.24
N PRO A 4 22.60 15.25 1.80
CA PRO A 4 21.50 15.50 2.71
C PRO A 4 21.39 14.37 3.74
N PRO A 5 20.91 14.67 4.96
CA PRO A 5 20.71 13.65 5.97
C PRO A 5 19.59 12.68 5.58
N THR A 6 19.71 11.40 5.98
CA THR A 6 18.77 10.35 5.56
C THR A 6 17.34 10.55 6.05
N PHE A 7 17.14 11.18 7.22
CA PHE A 7 15.82 11.42 7.79
C PHE A 7 14.99 12.43 6.98
N GLU A 8 15.63 13.26 6.15
CA GLU A 8 14.96 14.25 5.31
C GLU A 8 14.01 13.60 4.29
N SER A 9 14.18 12.30 4.01
CA SER A 9 13.36 11.56 3.07
C SER A 9 11.91 11.32 3.52
N PHE A 10 11.68 11.16 4.83
CA PHE A 10 10.37 10.83 5.39
C PHE A 10 9.89 11.83 6.46
N LEU A 11 10.79 12.62 7.05
CA LEU A 11 10.45 13.56 8.11
C LEU A 11 10.03 14.91 7.51
N LEU A 12 8.87 15.43 7.93
CA LEU A 12 8.40 16.77 7.55
C LEU A 12 9.10 17.83 8.38
N PHE A 13 9.58 18.88 7.72
CA PHE A 13 10.15 20.03 8.41
C PHE A 13 9.04 20.93 9.01
N GLU A 14 9.42 21.77 9.97
CA GLU A 14 8.51 22.70 10.61
C GLU A 14 7.88 23.65 9.56
N GLY A 15 6.55 23.62 9.44
CA GLY A 15 5.79 24.41 8.47
C GLY A 15 5.43 23.69 7.16
N GLU A 16 6.00 22.51 6.90
CA GLU A 16 5.62 21.70 5.73
C GLU A 16 4.32 20.92 5.98
N LYS A 17 3.37 21.00 5.04
CA LYS A 17 2.15 20.19 5.05
C LYS A 17 2.41 18.86 4.34
N LYS A 18 1.86 17.76 4.86
CA LYS A 18 1.95 16.44 4.21
C LYS A 18 1.27 16.43 2.85
N ILE A 19 0.08 17.02 2.75
CA ILE A 19 -0.73 17.03 1.54
C ILE A 19 -1.15 18.46 1.25
N THR A 20 -0.99 18.87 -0.01
CA THR A 20 -1.51 20.14 -0.53
C THR A 20 -2.40 19.86 -1.73
N ILE A 21 -3.61 20.40 -1.73
CA ILE A 21 -4.60 20.20 -2.78
C ILE A 21 -4.74 21.49 -3.59
N THR A 22 -4.52 21.40 -4.90
CA THR A 22 -4.70 22.51 -5.84
C THR A 22 -5.71 22.10 -6.89
N LYS A 23 -6.75 22.91 -7.12
CA LYS A 23 -7.70 22.66 -8.22
C LYS A 23 -7.05 23.01 -9.55
N ASP A 24 -7.19 22.15 -10.55
CA ASP A 24 -6.67 22.42 -11.89
C ASP A 24 -7.60 23.43 -12.58
N THR A 25 -7.03 24.48 -13.16
CA THR A 25 -7.78 25.52 -13.87
C THR A 25 -7.97 25.18 -15.35
N LYS A 26 -7.23 24.22 -15.88
CA LYS A 26 -7.24 23.89 -17.32
C LYS A 26 -8.32 22.90 -17.70
N VAL A 27 -8.73 22.05 -16.76
CA VAL A 27 -9.66 20.94 -17.01
C VAL A 27 -10.74 20.96 -15.94
N PRO A 28 -12.03 20.84 -16.32
CA PRO A 28 -13.11 20.79 -15.34
C PRO A 28 -12.97 19.55 -14.45
N ASN A 29 -13.31 19.74 -13.17
CA ASN A 29 -13.34 18.68 -12.17
C ASN A 29 -12.04 17.87 -12.03
N ALA A 30 -10.91 18.56 -12.15
CA ALA A 30 -9.59 18.00 -11.92
C ALA A 30 -8.92 18.62 -10.69
N ALA A 31 -8.22 17.79 -9.92
CA ALA A 31 -7.45 18.20 -8.76
C ALA A 31 -6.04 17.65 -8.83
N ILE A 32 -5.10 18.45 -8.33
CA ILE A 32 -3.68 18.14 -8.21
C ILE A 32 -3.37 18.02 -6.72
N PHE A 33 -3.00 16.82 -6.30
CA PHE A 33 -2.57 16.49 -4.96
C PHE A 33 -1.04 16.43 -4.94
N THR A 34 -0.42 17.30 -4.15
CA THR A 34 1.02 17.24 -3.88
C THR A 34 1.23 16.62 -2.51
N VAL A 35 1.91 15.48 -2.48
CA VAL A 35 2.20 14.74 -1.24
C VAL A 35 3.69 14.82 -0.97
N ASN A 36 4.05 15.37 0.18
CA ASN A 36 5.42 15.56 0.61
C ASN A 36 5.91 14.38 1.45
N LYS A 37 7.21 14.11 1.36
CA LYS A 37 7.93 13.05 2.06
C LYS A 37 7.33 11.66 1.78
N GLU A 38 7.00 11.42 0.51
CA GLU A 38 6.48 10.17 -0.01
C GLU A 38 7.05 9.94 -1.41
N ASP A 39 7.08 8.69 -1.85
CA ASP A 39 7.75 8.25 -3.07
C ASP A 39 6.82 7.46 -4.01
N HIS A 40 7.42 6.73 -4.94
CA HIS A 40 6.70 5.93 -5.91
C HIS A 40 5.89 4.80 -5.30
N THR A 41 6.19 4.37 -4.07
CA THR A 41 5.47 3.26 -3.42
C THR A 41 4.00 3.63 -3.23
N LEU A 42 3.74 4.74 -2.54
CA LEU A 42 2.39 5.25 -2.31
C LEU A 42 1.77 5.80 -3.61
N GLY A 43 2.54 6.50 -4.43
CA GLY A 43 2.04 7.09 -5.67
C GLY A 43 1.53 6.07 -6.69
N ASN A 44 2.28 4.98 -6.90
CA ASN A 44 1.87 3.92 -7.83
C ASN A 44 0.63 3.19 -7.33
N LEU A 45 0.59 2.93 -6.02
CA LEU A 45 -0.48 2.20 -5.39
C LEU A 45 -1.80 3.00 -5.50
N LEU A 46 -1.80 4.28 -5.11
CA LEU A 46 -2.96 5.15 -5.23
C LEU A 46 -3.43 5.30 -6.68
N ARG A 47 -2.49 5.42 -7.62
CA ARG A 47 -2.84 5.45 -9.06
C ARG A 47 -3.58 4.18 -9.47
N ALA A 48 -3.07 3.01 -9.08
CA ALA A 48 -3.71 1.74 -9.43
C ALA A 48 -5.12 1.63 -8.85
N GLN A 49 -5.32 2.06 -7.60
CA GLN A 49 -6.63 2.03 -6.96
C GLN A 49 -7.62 3.00 -7.62
N LEU A 50 -7.19 4.23 -7.91
CA LEU A 50 -8.04 5.23 -8.56
C LEU A 50 -8.47 4.81 -9.96
N LEU A 51 -7.63 4.07 -10.69
CA LEU A 51 -7.98 3.55 -12.02
C LEU A 51 -8.98 2.38 -11.98
N LYS A 52 -9.25 1.79 -10.80
CA LYS A 52 -10.31 0.78 -10.65
C LYS A 52 -11.71 1.41 -10.65
N ASP A 53 -11.83 2.68 -10.27
CA ASP A 53 -13.13 3.38 -10.20
C ASP A 53 -13.55 3.87 -11.60
N PRO A 54 -14.70 3.43 -12.14
CA PRO A 54 -15.19 3.87 -13.45
C PRO A 54 -15.54 5.36 -13.52
N GLN A 55 -15.73 6.03 -12.38
CA GLN A 55 -16.02 7.48 -12.33
C GLN A 55 -14.75 8.33 -12.45
N VAL A 56 -13.57 7.72 -12.36
CA VAL A 56 -12.28 8.39 -12.55
C VAL A 56 -11.91 8.33 -14.03
N ILE A 57 -11.86 9.50 -14.67
CA ILE A 57 -11.51 9.66 -16.09
C ILE A 57 -9.99 9.59 -16.26
N PHE A 58 -9.25 10.19 -15.33
CA PHE A 58 -7.79 10.24 -15.38
C PHE A 58 -7.19 10.17 -13.99
N ALA A 59 -6.20 9.30 -13.81
CA ALA A 59 -5.33 9.27 -12.64
C ALA A 59 -3.88 9.04 -13.07
N GLY A 60 -3.00 9.95 -12.69
CA GLY A 60 -1.57 9.86 -12.99
C GLY A 60 -0.74 10.56 -11.95
N TYR A 61 0.38 9.96 -11.57
CA TYR A 61 1.34 10.55 -10.65
C TYR A 61 2.70 10.74 -11.33
N LYS A 62 3.46 11.72 -10.83
CA LYS A 62 4.85 11.94 -11.22
C LYS A 62 5.66 12.42 -10.03
N VAL A 63 6.93 12.04 -10.00
CA VAL A 63 7.93 12.63 -9.11
C VAL A 63 8.62 13.75 -9.91
N PRO A 64 8.56 15.02 -9.47
CA PRO A 64 9.10 16.14 -10.24
C PRO A 64 10.62 16.06 -10.38
N HIS A 65 11.31 15.59 -9.34
CA HIS A 65 12.75 15.38 -9.36
C HIS A 65 13.14 14.25 -8.39
N PRO A 66 14.03 13.31 -8.75
CA PRO A 66 14.39 12.18 -7.87
C PRO A 66 15.03 12.56 -6.52
N LEU A 67 15.68 13.73 -6.45
CA LEU A 67 16.25 14.26 -5.21
C LEU A 67 15.22 14.95 -4.30
N GLU A 68 14.01 15.20 -4.81
CA GLU A 68 12.93 15.77 -4.02
C GLU A 68 11.97 14.66 -3.59
N HIS A 69 11.82 14.48 -2.28
CA HIS A 69 10.90 13.51 -1.72
C HIS A 69 9.47 14.07 -1.73
N LYS A 70 8.88 14.17 -2.92
CA LYS A 70 7.46 14.50 -3.09
C LYS A 70 6.95 13.89 -4.39
N PHE A 71 5.69 13.53 -4.42
CA PHE A 71 5.01 13.19 -5.68
C PHE A 71 3.80 14.09 -5.90
N VAL A 72 3.48 14.28 -7.18
CA VAL A 72 2.33 15.04 -7.63
C VAL A 72 1.39 14.08 -8.33
N LEU A 73 0.19 13.92 -7.77
CA LEU A 73 -0.89 13.11 -8.32
C LEU A 73 -1.95 14.04 -8.92
N ARG A 74 -2.36 13.75 -10.15
CA ARG A 74 -3.43 14.44 -10.84
C ARG A 74 -4.59 13.48 -11.03
N VAL A 75 -5.77 13.89 -10.58
CA VAL A 75 -7.01 13.13 -10.66
C VAL A 75 -8.07 13.96 -11.36
N GLN A 76 -8.80 13.33 -12.28
CA GLN A 76 -9.96 13.91 -12.96
C GLN A 76 -11.11 12.92 -12.88
N THR A 77 -12.28 13.41 -12.48
CA THR A 77 -13.50 12.61 -12.30
C THR A 77 -14.64 13.13 -13.16
N THR A 78 -15.70 12.34 -13.28
CA THR A 78 -16.98 12.77 -13.87
C THR A 78 -17.55 13.97 -13.10
N PRO A 79 -18.29 14.89 -13.77
CA PRO A 79 -18.74 16.15 -13.17
C PRO A 79 -19.61 15.98 -11.91
N ASP A 80 -20.28 14.84 -11.75
CA ASP A 80 -21.14 14.53 -10.60
C ASP A 80 -20.35 14.01 -9.39
N TYR A 81 -19.04 13.78 -9.52
CA TYR A 81 -18.22 13.15 -8.51
C TYR A 81 -16.96 13.96 -8.19
N SER A 82 -16.72 14.27 -6.91
CA SER A 82 -15.57 15.09 -6.53
C SER A 82 -14.25 14.30 -6.58
N PRO A 83 -13.16 14.85 -7.14
CA PRO A 83 -11.86 14.17 -7.13
C PRO A 83 -11.31 13.97 -5.71
N GLN A 84 -11.78 14.74 -4.72
CA GLN A 84 -11.42 14.59 -3.31
C GLN A 84 -12.11 13.38 -2.68
N GLU A 85 -13.36 13.13 -3.07
CA GLU A 85 -14.11 11.95 -2.64
C GLU A 85 -13.52 10.70 -3.28
N ALA A 86 -13.20 10.74 -4.58
CA ALA A 86 -12.49 9.65 -5.27
C ALA A 86 -11.20 9.26 -4.57
N PHE A 87 -10.41 10.27 -4.16
CA PHE A 87 -9.18 10.07 -3.43
C PHE A 87 -9.40 9.42 -2.06
N THR A 88 -10.43 9.86 -1.33
CA THR A 88 -10.74 9.32 0.00
C THR A 88 -11.24 7.88 -0.09
N ASN A 89 -12.14 7.60 -1.04
CA ASN A 89 -12.69 6.27 -1.28
C ASN A 89 -11.59 5.29 -1.70
N ALA A 90 -10.67 5.71 -2.57
CA ALA A 90 -9.53 4.88 -2.94
C ALA A 90 -8.65 4.51 -1.73
N ILE A 91 -8.44 5.44 -0.80
CA ILE A 91 -7.67 5.15 0.42
C ILE A 91 -8.41 4.17 1.32
N THR A 92 -9.72 4.35 1.55
CA THR A 92 -10.50 3.46 2.41
C THR A 92 -10.59 2.04 1.86
N ASP A 93 -10.75 1.92 0.54
CA ASP A 93 -10.77 0.62 -0.14
C ASP A 93 -9.42 -0.08 -0.01
N LEU A 94 -8.33 0.67 -0.19
CA LEU A 94 -7.00 0.12 -0.04
C LEU A 94 -6.72 -0.37 1.38
N ILE A 95 -7.07 0.43 2.40
CA ILE A 95 -6.91 0.01 3.80
C ILE A 95 -7.66 -1.31 4.02
N SER A 96 -8.87 -1.42 3.50
CA SER A 96 -9.69 -2.64 3.61
C SER A 96 -9.05 -3.83 2.88
N GLU A 97 -8.50 -3.64 1.68
CA GLU A 97 -7.77 -4.68 0.93
C GLU A 97 -6.54 -5.20 1.71
N VAL A 98 -5.77 -4.28 2.31
CA VAL A 98 -4.57 -4.63 3.07
C VAL A 98 -4.92 -5.33 4.39
N SER A 99 -5.93 -4.86 5.12
CA SER A 99 -6.39 -5.52 6.35
C SER A 99 -6.89 -6.94 6.09
N LEU A 100 -7.66 -7.15 5.01
CA LEU A 100 -8.11 -8.48 4.63
C LEU A 100 -6.94 -9.41 4.24
N LEU A 101 -5.91 -8.86 3.59
CA LEU A 101 -4.69 -9.61 3.26
C LEU A 101 -3.97 -10.02 4.53
N GLU A 102 -3.78 -9.10 5.48
CA GLU A 102 -3.11 -9.35 6.77
C GLU A 102 -3.83 -10.45 7.56
N GLU A 103 -5.15 -10.37 7.71
CA GLU A 103 -5.94 -11.39 8.41
C GLU A 103 -5.79 -12.78 7.78
N ARG A 104 -5.85 -12.85 6.44
CA ARG A 104 -5.68 -14.12 5.71
C ARG A 104 -4.26 -14.65 5.81
N PHE A 105 -3.27 -13.76 5.78
CA PHE A 105 -1.86 -14.13 5.89
C PHE A 105 -1.57 -14.73 7.27
N ILE A 106 -2.00 -14.06 8.35
CA ILE A 106 -1.88 -14.56 9.73
C ILE A 106 -2.63 -15.88 9.89
N GLY A 107 -3.88 -15.96 9.40
CA GLY A 107 -4.69 -17.18 9.48
C GLY A 107 -4.08 -18.38 8.75
N CYS A 108 -3.40 -18.16 7.61
CA CYS A 108 -2.65 -19.20 6.92
C CYS A 108 -1.38 -19.60 7.68
N SER A 109 -0.62 -18.63 8.20
CA SER A 109 0.60 -18.90 8.97
C SER A 109 0.33 -19.75 10.22
N GLU A 110 -0.77 -19.51 10.92
CA GLU A 110 -1.17 -20.31 12.09
C GLU A 110 -1.57 -21.74 11.72
N ARG A 111 -2.21 -21.93 10.58
CA ARG A 111 -2.59 -23.26 10.06
C ARG A 111 -1.36 -24.07 9.66
N GLU A 112 -0.38 -23.46 9.01
CA GLU A 112 0.89 -24.12 8.68
C GLU A 112 1.71 -24.48 9.92
N GLY A 113 1.75 -23.60 10.93
CA GLY A 113 2.38 -23.89 12.22
C GLY A 113 1.78 -25.11 12.92
N ARG A 114 0.46 -25.29 12.87
CA ARG A 114 -0.23 -26.48 13.41
C ARG A 114 0.00 -27.74 12.58
N SER A 115 0.02 -27.64 11.24
CA SER A 115 0.32 -28.76 10.35
C SER A 115 1.78 -29.25 10.45
N GLY A 116 2.73 -28.35 10.74
CA GLY A 116 4.13 -28.70 10.99
C GLY A 116 4.37 -29.49 12.29
N VAL A 117 3.59 -29.20 13.34
CA VAL A 117 3.65 -29.94 14.62
C VAL A 117 3.03 -31.33 14.48
N MET A 118 1.93 -31.47 13.73
CA MET A 118 1.25 -32.77 13.56
C MET A 118 2.02 -33.74 12.66
N ARG A 119 2.83 -33.25 11.71
CA ARG A 119 3.74 -34.09 10.91
C ARG A 119 4.94 -34.63 11.70
N LYS A 120 5.37 -33.97 12.78
CA LYS A 120 6.50 -34.48 13.60
C LYS A 120 6.09 -35.60 14.56
N GLN A 121 4.84 -35.62 15.03
CA GLN A 121 4.37 -36.67 15.96
C GLN A 121 4.04 -37.99 15.26
N SER A 122 3.64 -37.99 13.99
CA SER A 122 3.38 -39.23 13.25
C SER A 122 4.67 -39.95 12.83
N THR A 123 5.74 -39.20 12.54
CA THR A 123 7.04 -39.79 12.16
C THR A 123 7.82 -40.39 13.33
N SER A 124 7.58 -39.96 14.57
CA SER A 124 8.20 -40.56 15.76
C SER A 124 7.49 -41.84 16.21
N PHE A 125 6.16 -41.95 16.03
CA PHE A 125 5.39 -43.12 16.45
C PHE A 125 5.65 -44.36 15.57
N LEU A 126 5.91 -44.18 14.27
CA LEU A 126 6.24 -45.27 13.35
C LEU A 126 7.66 -45.85 13.51
N ARG A 127 8.57 -45.19 14.26
CA ARG A 127 9.91 -45.74 14.55
C ARG A 127 9.96 -46.66 15.77
N GLN A 128 8.99 -46.59 16.69
CA GLN A 128 8.99 -47.44 17.89
C GLN A 128 8.37 -48.82 17.67
N THR A 129 7.46 -48.97 16.71
CA THR A 129 6.81 -50.27 16.42
C THR A 129 7.69 -51.23 15.60
N SER A 130 8.79 -50.74 15.01
CA SER A 130 9.75 -51.57 14.26
C SER A 130 10.86 -52.19 15.13
N LEU A 131 11.08 -51.70 16.35
CA LEU A 131 12.16 -52.21 17.22
C LEU A 131 11.75 -53.37 18.15
N ASN A 132 10.44 -53.62 18.34
CA ASN A 132 9.94 -54.69 19.23
C ASN A 132 9.52 -55.98 18.49
N LYS A 133 10.05 -56.23 17.28
CA LYS A 133 9.78 -57.49 16.54
C LYS A 133 10.96 -58.47 16.50
N HIS A 134 12.06 -58.19 17.18
CA HIS A 134 13.25 -59.05 17.22
C HIS A 134 13.78 -59.25 18.64
N LEU A 135 12.95 -59.81 19.53
CA LEU A 135 13.34 -60.52 20.75
C LEU A 135 12.30 -61.61 21.02
#